data_AF-A0A7C5EKR5-F1
#
_entry.id   AF-A0A7C5EKR5-F1
#
_cell.length_a   1.000
_cell.length_b   1.000
_cell.length_c   1.000
_cell.angle_alpha   90.00
_cell.angle_beta   90.00
_cell.angle_gamma   90.00
#
_symmetry.space_group_name_H-M   'P 1'
#
loop_
_entity.id
_entity.type
_entity.pdbx_description
1 polymer ?
#
loop_
_entity_poly.entity_id
_entity_poly.type
_entity_poly.pdbx_seq_one_letter_code
_entity_poly.pdbx_strand_id
1 'polypeptide(L)'
;KLVCLQFLYDLSDREMEEQATFNLLYQWFLGLAAEERPPDHATRCRFRARLGAEGFQTLFNHMVAQARERGLVSDGLHILDATHIKAKVDRFRLKREHCRGEDDDTWADRHSPDPDARFGRKGKGKTFYASKAHTSKMPRPSSSWR
;
A
#
# COMPACT_ATOMS: atom_id res chain seq x y z
N LYS A 1 -4.52 -10.97 14.40
CA LYS A 1 -5.71 -10.13 14.10
C LYS A 1 -5.34 -8.66 13.98
N LEU A 2 -4.83 -8.02 15.04
CA LEU A 2 -4.48 -6.60 15.01
C LEU A 2 -3.46 -6.23 13.93
N VAL A 3 -2.32 -6.94 13.86
CA VAL A 3 -1.30 -6.73 12.81
C VAL A 3 -1.86 -6.96 11.40
N CYS A 4 -2.89 -7.79 11.26
CA CYS A 4 -3.54 -8.07 9.97
C CYS A 4 -4.40 -6.88 9.52
N LEU A 5 -5.17 -6.27 10.45
CA LEU A 5 -5.91 -5.04 10.16
C LEU A 5 -4.97 -3.90 9.80
N GLN A 6 -3.88 -3.78 10.57
CA GLN A 6 -2.85 -2.78 10.32
C GLN A 6 -2.27 -2.90 8.90
N PHE A 7 -1.95 -4.12 8.47
CA PHE A 7 -1.45 -4.37 7.12
C PHE A 7 -2.52 -4.18 6.03
N LEU A 8 -3.75 -4.64 6.27
CA LEU A 8 -4.83 -4.58 5.27
C LEU A 8 -5.24 -3.15 4.92
N TYR A 9 -5.23 -2.26 5.89
CA TYR A 9 -5.64 -0.86 5.75
C TYR A 9 -4.47 0.12 5.74
N ASP A 10 -3.23 -0.38 5.65
CA ASP A 10 -1.99 0.41 5.66
C ASP A 10 -1.95 1.46 6.78
N LEU A 11 -2.30 1.04 8.00
CA LEU A 11 -2.42 1.92 9.15
C LEU A 11 -1.09 2.06 9.88
N SER A 12 -0.75 3.29 10.26
CA SER A 12 0.33 3.52 11.20
C SER A 12 0.02 2.90 12.57
N ASP A 13 1.08 2.76 13.38
CA ASP A 13 0.97 2.26 14.74
C ASP A 13 -0.02 3.09 15.58
N ARG A 14 -0.06 4.42 15.38
CA ARG A 14 -0.94 5.34 16.10
C ARG A 14 -2.38 5.26 15.59
N GLU A 15 -2.57 5.27 14.27
CA GLU A 15 -3.90 5.16 13.66
C GLU A 15 -4.57 3.84 14.02
N MET A 16 -3.82 2.74 14.05
CA MET A 16 -4.39 1.45 14.46
C MET A 16 -4.86 1.45 15.92
N GLU A 17 -4.18 2.18 16.82
CA GLU A 17 -4.64 2.30 18.21
C GLU A 17 -5.93 3.12 18.30
N GLU A 18 -5.98 4.26 17.61
CA GLU A 18 -7.19 5.10 17.53
C GLU A 18 -8.36 4.29 16.95
N GLN A 19 -8.15 3.58 15.84
CA GLN A 19 -9.19 2.75 15.23
C GLN A 19 -9.61 1.59 16.15
N ALA A 20 -8.69 0.91 16.84
CA ALA A 20 -9.10 -0.11 17.81
C ALA A 20 -9.87 0.44 19.01
N THR A 21 -9.68 1.72 19.34
CA THR A 21 -10.34 2.36 20.48
C THR A 21 -11.75 2.84 20.12
N PHE A 22 -11.93 3.42 18.92
CA PHE A 22 -13.16 4.11 18.57
C PHE A 22 -14.02 3.38 17.52
N ASN A 23 -13.44 2.45 16.77
CA ASN A 23 -14.15 1.77 15.70
C ASN A 23 -14.73 0.44 16.19
N LEU A 24 -16.05 0.40 16.37
CA LEU A 24 -16.78 -0.79 16.81
C LEU A 24 -16.54 -2.01 15.91
N LEU A 25 -16.35 -1.82 14.60
CA LEU A 25 -16.04 -2.93 13.68
C LEU A 25 -14.67 -3.54 13.99
N TYR A 26 -13.71 -2.71 14.38
CA TYR A 26 -12.37 -3.18 14.72
C TYR A 26 -12.38 -3.88 16.07
N GLN A 27 -13.08 -3.32 17.07
CA GLN A 27 -13.29 -3.99 18.36
C GLN A 27 -13.96 -5.35 18.18
N TRP A 28 -15.05 -5.43 17.41
CA TRP A 28 -15.73 -6.68 17.10
C TRP A 28 -14.81 -7.71 16.43
N PHE A 29 -14.03 -7.30 15.42
CA PHE A 29 -13.08 -8.19 14.75
C PHE A 29 -11.97 -8.69 15.69
N LEU A 30 -11.47 -7.80 16.55
CA LEU A 30 -10.45 -8.13 17.56
C LEU A 30 -11.02 -9.01 18.67
N GLY A 31 -12.34 -9.03 18.86
CA GLY A 31 -13.02 -9.73 19.94
C GLY A 31 -12.99 -8.95 21.26
N LEU A 32 -12.83 -7.63 21.19
CA LEU A 32 -12.88 -6.72 22.34
C LEU A 32 -14.34 -6.34 22.61
N ALA A 33 -14.70 -6.20 23.89
CA ALA A 33 -15.96 -5.55 24.22
C ALA A 33 -15.91 -4.06 23.86
N ALA A 34 -17.07 -3.42 23.65
CA ALA A 34 -17.13 -2.00 23.25
C ALA A 34 -16.46 -1.06 24.28
N GLU A 35 -16.47 -1.46 25.55
CA GLU A 35 -15.89 -0.73 26.68
C GLU A 35 -14.43 -1.14 26.98
N GLU A 36 -13.95 -2.21 26.34
CA GLU A 36 -12.63 -2.76 26.57
C GLU A 36 -11.58 -1.99 25.78
N ARG A 37 -10.48 -1.64 26.46
CA ARG A 37 -9.37 -0.95 25.81
C ARG A 37 -8.52 -1.92 24.99
N PRO A 38 -8.04 -1.50 23.82
CA PRO A 38 -7.11 -2.32 23.06
C PRO A 38 -5.79 -2.53 23.83
N PRO A 39 -5.05 -3.62 23.51
CA PRO A 39 -3.79 -3.92 24.16
C PRO A 39 -2.76 -2.82 23.91
N ASP A 40 -1.99 -2.51 24.96
CA ASP A 40 -0.98 -1.45 24.97
C ASP A 40 0.07 -1.61 23.84
N HIS A 41 0.58 -0.46 23.37
CA HIS A 41 1.57 -0.36 22.31
C HIS A 41 2.78 -1.26 22.51
N ALA A 42 3.28 -1.41 23.74
CA ALA A 42 4.43 -2.27 24.03
C ALA A 42 4.15 -3.75 23.73
N THR A 43 2.92 -4.20 23.98
CA THR A 43 2.49 -5.57 23.71
C THR A 43 2.49 -5.85 22.21
N ARG A 44 2.04 -4.88 21.39
CA ARG A 44 2.04 -5.01 19.93
C ARG A 44 3.45 -5.03 19.34
N CYS A 45 4.34 -4.15 19.80
CA CYS A 45 5.72 -4.12 19.34
C CYS A 45 6.46 -5.42 19.67
N ARG A 46 6.30 -5.94 20.90
CA ARG A 46 6.86 -7.23 21.32
C ARG A 46 6.30 -8.39 20.49
N PHE A 47 5.00 -8.37 20.20
CA PHE A 47 4.37 -9.39 19.36
C PHE A 47 4.92 -9.36 17.93
N ARG A 48 5.04 -8.19 17.30
CA ARG A 48 5.63 -8.04 15.96
C ARG A 48 7.09 -8.51 15.93
N ALA A 49 7.87 -8.12 16.93
CA ALA A 49 9.27 -8.55 17.05
C ALA A 49 9.39 -10.08 17.19
N ARG A 50 8.50 -10.71 17.98
CA ARG A 50 8.47 -12.17 18.14
C ARG A 50 7.96 -12.89 16.89
N LEU A 51 7.02 -12.30 16.16
CA LEU A 51 6.44 -12.88 14.95
C LEU A 51 7.49 -12.91 13.82
N GLY A 52 8.28 -11.84 13.69
CA GLY A 52 9.26 -11.70 12.62
C GLY A 52 8.63 -11.64 11.23
N ALA A 53 9.47 -11.44 10.21
CA ALA A 53 9.01 -11.38 8.82
C ALA A 53 8.49 -12.75 8.32
N GLU A 54 9.21 -13.83 8.63
CA GLU A 54 8.84 -15.19 8.22
C GLU A 54 7.54 -15.66 8.86
N GLY A 55 7.35 -15.41 10.16
CA GLY A 55 6.12 -15.77 10.85
C GLY A 55 4.92 -14.95 10.34
N PHE A 56 5.13 -13.67 10.01
CA PHE A 56 4.09 -12.86 9.39
C PHE A 56 3.71 -13.38 8.00
N GLN A 57 4.69 -13.71 7.16
CA GLN A 57 4.46 -14.27 5.83
C GLN A 57 3.70 -15.60 5.90
N THR A 58 4.09 -16.48 6.83
CA THR A 58 3.42 -17.77 7.05
C THR A 58 1.96 -17.56 7.45
N LEU A 59 1.71 -16.67 8.42
CA LEU A 59 0.37 -16.34 8.89
C LEU A 59 -0.49 -15.75 7.76
N PHE A 60 0.07 -14.83 6.98
CA PHE A 60 -0.60 -14.19 5.86
C PHE A 60 -0.98 -15.21 4.78
N ASN A 61 -0.05 -16.08 4.40
CA ASN A 61 -0.31 -17.14 3.43
C ASN A 61 -1.41 -18.09 3.90
N HIS A 62 -1.44 -18.44 5.19
CA HIS A 62 -2.54 -19.21 5.77
C HIS A 62 -3.89 -18.50 5.69
N MET A 63 -3.95 -17.18 5.91
CA MET A 63 -5.19 -16.42 5.75
C MET A 63 -5.66 -16.41 4.30
N VAL A 64 -4.74 -16.23 3.35
CA VAL A 64 -5.03 -16.27 1.92
C VAL A 64 -5.52 -17.67 1.51
N ALA A 65 -4.91 -18.73 2.02
CA ALA A 65 -5.34 -20.11 1.77
C ALA A 65 -6.78 -20.35 2.25
N GLN A 66 -7.12 -19.93 3.48
CA GLN A 66 -8.49 -20.01 3.99
C GLN A 66 -9.47 -19.18 3.17
N ALA A 67 -9.05 -17.99 2.69
CA ALA A 67 -9.89 -17.15 1.85
C ALA A 67 -10.15 -17.80 0.48
N ARG A 68 -9.15 -18.51 -0.08
CA ARG A 68 -9.28 -19.30 -1.31
C ARG A 68 -10.24 -20.47 -1.13
N GLU A 69 -10.10 -21.24 -0.06
CA GLU A 69 -10.99 -22.36 0.29
C GLU A 69 -12.45 -21.92 0.42
N ARG A 70 -12.68 -20.72 0.95
CA ARG A 70 -14.02 -20.13 1.10
C ARG A 70 -14.53 -19.40 -0.15
N GLY A 71 -13.77 -19.43 -1.25
CA GLY A 71 -14.13 -18.77 -2.51
C GLY A 71 -14.11 -17.23 -2.46
N LEU A 72 -13.49 -16.63 -1.43
CA LEU A 72 -13.38 -15.18 -1.29
C LEU A 72 -12.25 -14.59 -2.15
N VAL A 73 -11.28 -15.42 -2.54
CA VAL A 73 -10.18 -15.05 -3.44
C VAL A 73 -10.28 -15.91 -4.69
N SER A 74 -10.49 -15.26 -5.83
CA SER A 74 -10.47 -15.92 -7.14
C SER A 74 -9.08 -15.82 -7.78
N ASP A 75 -8.59 -16.91 -8.38
CA ASP A 75 -7.40 -16.94 -9.23
C ASP A 75 -7.60 -16.29 -10.61
N GLY A 76 -8.54 -15.34 -10.71
CA GLY A 76 -8.74 -14.57 -11.93
C GLY A 76 -7.45 -13.86 -12.33
N LEU A 77 -7.24 -13.65 -13.61
CA LEU A 77 -6.11 -12.87 -14.11
C LEU A 77 -6.29 -11.40 -13.66
N HIS A 78 -5.59 -10.95 -12.63
CA HIS A 78 -5.60 -9.52 -12.28
C HIS A 78 -4.67 -8.76 -13.23
N ILE A 79 -5.24 -7.89 -14.06
CA ILE A 79 -4.43 -6.99 -14.89
C ILE A 79 -4.13 -5.75 -14.05
N LEU A 80 -2.87 -5.62 -13.66
CA LEU A 80 -2.35 -4.43 -12.99
C LEU A 80 -1.87 -3.46 -14.06
N ASP A 81 -2.61 -2.36 -14.26
CA ASP A 81 -2.19 -1.29 -15.16
C ASP A 81 -1.57 -0.15 -14.35
N ALA A 82 -0.34 0.23 -14.71
CA ALA A 82 0.37 1.34 -14.09
C ALA A 82 0.20 2.59 -14.96
N THR A 83 -0.65 3.51 -14.51
CA THR A 83 -0.85 4.79 -15.21
C THR A 83 0.03 5.88 -14.60
N HIS A 84 0.65 6.69 -15.45
CA HIS A 84 1.40 7.87 -15.00
C HIS A 84 0.43 9.03 -14.78
N ILE A 85 0.32 9.51 -13.54
CA ILE A 85 -0.43 10.72 -13.19
C ILE A 85 0.52 11.91 -13.30
N LYS A 86 0.25 12.84 -14.23
CA LYS A 86 1.07 14.04 -14.38
C LYS A 86 1.04 14.85 -13.08
N ALA A 87 2.22 15.14 -12.56
CA ALA A 87 2.37 15.96 -11.37
C ALA A 87 2.00 17.42 -11.68
N LYS A 88 1.24 18.06 -10.78
CA LYS A 88 0.87 19.48 -10.89
C LYS A 88 1.99 20.34 -10.29
N VAL A 89 3.14 20.35 -10.95
CA VAL A 89 4.32 21.10 -10.50
C VAL A 89 4.77 22.11 -11.55
N ASP A 90 5.24 23.27 -11.09
CA ASP A 90 5.89 24.23 -11.95
C ASP A 90 7.30 23.74 -12.29
N ARG A 91 7.46 23.26 -13.52
CA ARG A 91 8.71 22.65 -14.00
C ARG A 91 9.86 23.65 -14.09
N PHE A 92 9.58 24.95 -14.21
CA PHE A 92 10.63 25.97 -14.26
C PHE A 92 11.25 26.23 -12.89
N ARG A 93 10.49 25.92 -11.81
CA ARG A 93 10.93 26.10 -10.43
C ARG A 93 11.68 24.89 -9.85
N LEU A 94 11.59 23.73 -10.49
CA LEU A 94 12.39 22.54 -10.18
C LEU A 94 13.85 22.82 -10.56
N LYS A 95 14.65 23.29 -9.59
CA LYS A 95 16.06 23.62 -9.79
C LYS A 95 16.91 22.34 -9.74
N ARG A 96 17.74 22.11 -10.76
CA ARG A 96 18.76 21.04 -10.84
C ARG A 96 19.87 21.13 -9.77
N GLU A 97 19.79 22.07 -8.84
CA GLU A 97 20.88 22.46 -7.94
C GLU A 97 21.22 21.41 -6.86
N HIS A 98 20.54 20.26 -6.81
CA HIS A 98 20.81 19.19 -5.84
C HIS A 98 21.05 17.79 -6.47
N CYS A 99 21.74 17.74 -7.61
CA CYS A 99 22.21 16.49 -8.21
C CYS A 99 23.70 16.26 -7.89
N ARG A 100 24.01 15.25 -7.06
CA ARG A 100 25.32 14.57 -7.12
C ARG A 100 25.07 13.18 -7.72
N GLY A 101 25.28 13.04 -9.02
CA GLY A 101 25.17 11.77 -9.75
C GLY A 101 25.06 12.01 -11.25
N GLU A 102 25.85 11.28 -12.05
CA GLU A 102 26.00 11.43 -13.51
C GLU A 102 24.86 10.79 -14.34
N ASP A 103 23.78 10.32 -13.70
CA ASP A 103 22.62 9.73 -14.38
C ASP A 103 21.45 10.73 -14.47
N ASP A 104 21.52 11.61 -15.48
CA ASP A 104 20.69 12.81 -15.67
C ASP A 104 19.18 12.58 -15.87
N ASP A 105 18.72 11.34 -16.08
CA ASP A 105 17.34 11.05 -16.52
C ASP A 105 16.38 10.60 -15.40
N THR A 106 16.87 10.32 -14.18
CA THR A 106 16.03 9.82 -13.05
C THR A 106 16.23 10.60 -11.75
N TRP A 107 16.59 11.89 -11.84
CA TRP A 107 16.70 12.72 -10.66
C TRP A 107 15.31 13.05 -10.07
N ALA A 108 15.19 12.92 -8.76
CA ALA A 108 14.01 13.26 -7.98
C ALA A 108 14.31 14.48 -7.11
N ASP A 109 13.54 15.55 -7.28
CA ASP A 109 13.67 16.75 -6.46
C ASP A 109 13.01 16.53 -5.09
N ARG A 110 13.82 16.45 -4.04
CA ARG A 110 13.31 16.28 -2.65
C ARG A 110 12.58 17.52 -2.12
N HIS A 111 12.67 18.65 -2.82
CA HIS A 111 11.96 19.88 -2.49
C HIS A 111 10.77 20.14 -3.43
N SER A 112 10.46 19.21 -4.34
CA SER A 112 9.22 19.27 -5.12
C SER A 112 7.99 19.19 -4.20
N PRO A 113 6.92 19.95 -4.47
CA PRO A 113 5.61 19.75 -3.83
C PRO A 113 5.04 18.33 -4.01
N ASP A 114 5.53 17.60 -5.02
CA ASP A 114 5.23 16.19 -5.28
C ASP A 114 6.55 15.39 -5.20
N PRO A 115 6.86 14.77 -4.04
CA PRO A 115 8.11 14.04 -3.81
C PRO A 115 8.13 12.65 -4.47
N ASP A 116 6.95 12.09 -4.80
CA ASP A 116 6.84 10.77 -5.43
C ASP A 116 6.91 10.84 -6.96
N ALA A 117 6.74 12.03 -7.53
CA ALA A 117 6.87 12.24 -8.96
C ALA A 117 8.32 12.14 -9.43
N ARG A 118 8.51 11.53 -10.60
CA ARG A 118 9.82 11.42 -11.27
C ARG A 118 9.74 11.80 -12.73
N PHE A 119 10.89 12.13 -13.31
CA PHE A 119 11.02 12.28 -14.75
C PHE A 119 10.90 10.92 -15.46
N GLY A 120 10.09 10.90 -16.53
CA GLY A 120 9.90 9.75 -17.41
C GLY A 120 9.88 10.18 -18.87
N ARG A 121 10.11 9.23 -19.79
CA ARG A 121 10.21 9.48 -21.23
C ARG A 121 9.14 8.68 -21.99
N LYS A 122 8.35 9.34 -22.84
CA LYS A 122 7.35 8.71 -23.72
C LYS A 122 7.73 8.92 -25.18
N GLY A 123 8.71 8.16 -25.66
CA GLY A 123 9.22 8.23 -27.03
C GLY A 123 10.35 9.26 -27.24
N LYS A 124 10.73 9.50 -28.50
CA LYS A 124 11.78 10.47 -28.83
C LYS A 124 11.30 11.90 -28.52
N GLY A 125 12.03 12.61 -27.66
CA GLY A 125 11.84 14.04 -27.37
C GLY A 125 10.73 14.42 -26.38
N LYS A 126 9.99 13.46 -25.80
CA LYS A 126 8.88 13.76 -24.87
C LYS A 126 9.19 13.27 -23.46
N THR A 127 9.60 14.19 -22.60
CA THR A 127 9.78 13.97 -21.15
C THR A 127 8.56 14.46 -20.37
N PHE A 128 8.14 13.72 -19.35
CA PHE A 128 7.06 14.11 -18.43
C PHE A 128 7.51 13.94 -16.97
N TYR A 129 6.94 14.70 -16.05
CA TYR A 129 7.15 14.55 -14.60
C TYR A 129 5.84 14.04 -13.99
N ALA A 130 5.87 12.85 -13.40
CA ALA A 130 4.66 12.14 -12.99
C ALA A 130 4.94 11.11 -11.89
N SER A 131 3.91 10.85 -11.09
CA SER A 131 3.86 9.76 -10.12
C SER A 131 3.21 8.53 -10.78
N LYS A 132 3.60 7.34 -10.35
CA LYS A 132 2.99 6.08 -10.83
C LYS A 132 1.81 5.73 -9.93
N ALA A 133 0.64 5.58 -10.53
CA ALA A 133 -0.53 5.03 -9.85
C ALA A 133 -0.81 3.62 -10.38
N HIS A 134 -0.95 2.67 -9.46
CA HIS A 134 -1.31 1.30 -9.79
C HIS A 134 -2.83 1.14 -9.70
N THR A 135 -3.44 0.67 -10.78
CA THR A 135 -4.87 0.34 -10.80
C THR A 135 -5.04 -1.14 -11.14
N SER A 136 -5.76 -1.87 -10.30
CA SER A 136 -6.10 -3.27 -10.54
C SER A 136 -7.45 -3.34 -11.24
N LYS A 137 -7.52 -3.96 -12.41
CA LYS A 137 -8.78 -4.32 -13.05
C LYS A 137 -8.95 -5.84 -13.01
N MET A 138 -10.06 -6.30 -12.44
CA MET A 138 -10.50 -7.68 -12.63
C MET A 138 -11.18 -7.78 -14.00
N PRO A 139 -10.68 -8.60 -14.94
CA PRO A 139 -11.40 -8.89 -16.16
C PRO A 139 -12.70 -9.62 -15.80
N ARG A 140 -13.81 -9.23 -16.42
CA ARG A 140 -15.09 -9.92 -16.22
C ARG A 140 -14.93 -11.36 -16.73
N PRO A 141 -15.40 -12.37 -15.98
CA PRO A 141 -15.39 -13.74 -16.48
C PRO A 141 -16.19 -13.79 -17.79
N SER A 142 -15.56 -14.30 -18.85
CA SER A 142 -16.23 -14.49 -20.14
C SER A 142 -17.39 -15.47 -19.94
N SER A 143 -18.62 -15.02 -20.19
CA SER A 143 -19.84 -15.82 -20.08
C SER A 143 -20.01 -16.83 -21.23
N SER A 144 -18.93 -17.52 -21.59
CA SER A 144 -18.88 -18.45 -22.73
C SER A 144 -18.38 -19.84 -22.31
N TRP A 145 -19.02 -20.43 -21.31
CA TRP A 145 -19.06 -21.88 -21.13
C TRP A 145 -20.45 -22.24 -20.59
N ARG A 146 -21.33 -22.64 -21.51
CA ARG A 146 -22.57 -23.37 -21.25
C ARG A 146 -22.44 -24.72 -21.93
#